data_AF-A0A0W1GBN2-F1
#
_entry.id   AF-A0A0W1GBN2-F1
#
_cell.length_a   1.000
_cell.length_b   1.000
_cell.length_c   1.000
_cell.angle_alpha   90.00
_cell.angle_beta   90.00
_cell.angle_gamma   90.00
#
_symmetry.space_group_name_H-M   'P 1'
#
loop_
_entity.id
_entity.type
_entity.pdbx_description
1 polymer ?
#
loop_
_entity_poly.entity_id
_entity_poly.type
_entity_poly.pdbx_seq_one_letter_code
_entity_poly.pdbx_strand_id
1 'polypeptide(L)'
;MGPTSHPYALDWRNRCYRQLRLKERKIADGDMIRLPEPMKFTDGTEHAEFRVTKRGAKIELSTPDGRGRFRISRLMERRFEVVPPKRAVRTFFPATP
;
A
#
# COMPACT_ATOMS: atom_id res chain seq x y z
N MET A 1 5.53 -31.82 -3.31
CA MET A 1 4.09 -32.01 -3.59
C MET A 1 3.97 -32.64 -4.97
N GLY A 2 3.34 -33.82 -5.08
CA GLY A 2 3.10 -34.46 -6.38
C GLY A 2 2.06 -33.74 -7.26
N PRO A 3 2.01 -34.04 -8.56
CA PRO A 3 1.00 -33.50 -9.47
C PRO A 3 -0.40 -33.97 -9.04
N THR A 4 -1.37 -33.05 -8.99
CA THR A 4 -2.78 -33.36 -8.71
C THR A 4 -3.63 -32.80 -9.86
N SER A 5 -4.52 -33.63 -10.40
CA SER A 5 -5.46 -33.22 -11.46
C SER A 5 -6.85 -32.91 -10.92
N HIS A 6 -7.06 -33.00 -9.60
CA HIS A 6 -8.36 -32.78 -9.00
C HIS A 6 -8.69 -31.28 -8.99
N PRO A 7 -9.80 -30.84 -9.62
CA PRO A 7 -10.07 -29.41 -9.84
C PRO A 7 -10.16 -28.61 -8.54
N TYR A 8 -10.75 -29.17 -7.49
CA TYR A 8 -10.79 -28.54 -6.16
C TYR A 8 -9.41 -28.32 -5.53
N ALA A 9 -8.49 -29.28 -5.68
CA ALA A 9 -7.15 -29.17 -5.12
C ALA A 9 -6.31 -28.12 -5.85
N LEU A 10 -6.52 -27.99 -7.17
CA LEU A 10 -5.92 -26.93 -7.98
C LEU A 10 -6.48 -25.55 -7.60
N ASP A 11 -7.80 -25.41 -7.45
CA ASP A 11 -8.42 -24.17 -6.99
C ASP A 11 -7.88 -23.74 -5.62
N TRP A 12 -7.82 -24.67 -4.65
CA TRP A 12 -7.24 -24.40 -3.34
C TRP A 12 -5.77 -23.93 -3.44
N ARG A 13 -4.94 -24.62 -4.23
CA ARG A 13 -3.53 -24.20 -4.46
C ARG A 13 -3.46 -22.80 -5.08
N ASN A 14 -4.29 -22.49 -6.07
CA ASN A 14 -4.34 -21.17 -6.69
C ASN A 14 -4.73 -20.07 -5.70
N ARG A 15 -5.68 -20.33 -4.79
CA ARG A 15 -6.03 -19.41 -3.70
C ARG A 15 -4.85 -19.19 -2.75
N CYS A 16 -4.14 -20.25 -2.39
CA CYS A 16 -2.94 -20.15 -1.56
C CYS A 16 -1.83 -19.34 -2.24
N TYR A 17 -1.55 -19.57 -3.52
CA TYR A 17 -0.54 -18.80 -4.25
C TYR A 17 -0.93 -17.32 -4.39
N ARG A 18 -2.21 -17.03 -4.63
CA ARG A 18 -2.71 -15.65 -4.64
C ARG A 18 -2.48 -14.98 -3.28
N GLN A 19 -2.81 -15.64 -2.17
CA GLN A 19 -2.55 -15.13 -0.82
C GLN A 19 -1.05 -14.92 -0.55
N LEU A 20 -0.19 -15.83 -1.01
CA LEU A 20 1.27 -15.73 -0.84
C LEU A 20 1.82 -14.49 -1.57
N ARG A 21 1.44 -14.30 -2.85
CA ARG A 21 1.84 -13.12 -3.65
C ARG A 21 1.42 -11.80 -2.99
N LEU A 22 0.26 -11.79 -2.33
CA LEU A 22 -0.21 -10.62 -1.60
C LEU A 22 0.64 -10.34 -0.35
N LYS A 23 1.11 -11.39 0.36
CA LYS A 23 1.99 -11.27 1.54
C LYS A 23 3.43 -10.91 1.18
N GLU A 24 3.91 -11.29 -0.01
CA GLU A 24 5.25 -10.94 -0.48
C GLU A 24 5.44 -9.43 -0.71
N ARG A 25 4.35 -8.66 -0.87
CA ARG A 25 4.42 -7.20 -0.93
C ARG A 25 4.86 -6.66 0.42
N LYS A 26 6.14 -6.34 0.55
CA LYS A 26 6.73 -5.73 1.74
C LYS A 26 6.36 -4.25 1.76
N ILE A 27 5.52 -3.86 2.71
CA ILE A 27 5.30 -2.47 3.10
C ILE A 27 5.98 -2.31 4.46
N ALA A 28 6.84 -1.32 4.64
CA ALA A 28 7.44 -0.99 5.93
C ALA A 28 6.57 0.01 6.70
N ASP A 29 6.87 0.16 7.99
CA ASP A 29 6.34 1.30 8.74
C ASP A 29 6.98 2.59 8.21
N GLY A 30 6.17 3.63 8.00
CA GLY A 30 6.61 4.92 7.46
C GLY A 30 6.64 5.02 5.94
N ASP A 31 6.42 3.93 5.21
CA ASP A 31 6.37 3.95 3.74
C ASP A 31 5.24 4.82 3.21
N MET A 32 5.45 5.43 2.04
CA MET A 32 4.37 6.03 1.27
C MET A 32 3.83 5.03 0.27
N ILE A 33 2.51 4.95 0.17
CA ILE A 33 1.83 4.19 -0.87
C ILE A 33 1.00 5.14 -1.73
N ARG A 34 0.94 4.83 -3.02
CA ARG A 34 0.10 5.54 -3.98
C ARG A 34 -0.84 4.56 -4.66
N LEU A 35 -2.13 4.88 -4.62
CA LEU A 35 -3.15 4.23 -5.42
C LEU A 35 -3.08 4.76 -6.86
N PRO A 36 -3.37 3.92 -7.87
CA PRO A 36 -3.41 4.35 -9.27
C PRO A 36 -4.51 5.38 -9.52
N GLU A 37 -5.63 5.26 -8.81
CA GLU A 37 -6.78 6.15 -8.89
C GLU A 37 -7.09 6.69 -7.48
N PRO A 38 -7.48 7.97 -7.35
CA PRO A 38 -7.90 8.53 -6.07
C PRO A 38 -9.12 7.78 -5.54
N MET A 39 -9.09 7.46 -4.24
CA MET A 39 -10.20 6.78 -3.59
C MET A 39 -11.02 7.78 -2.78
N LYS A 40 -12.33 7.78 -2.99
CA LYS A 40 -13.28 8.54 -2.18
C LYS A 40 -13.53 7.83 -0.85
N PHE A 41 -13.36 8.56 0.24
CA PHE A 41 -13.62 8.10 1.59
C PHE A 41 -15.02 8.53 2.07
N THR A 42 -15.49 7.89 3.14
CA THR A 42 -16.78 8.20 3.78
C THR A 42 -16.89 9.67 4.23
N ASP A 43 -15.75 10.31 4.52
CA ASP A 43 -15.65 11.72 4.89
C ASP A 43 -15.85 12.68 3.70
N GLY A 44 -16.02 12.16 2.47
CA GLY A 44 -16.16 12.95 1.26
C GLY A 44 -14.82 13.37 0.63
N THR A 45 -13.71 13.14 1.31
CA THR A 45 -12.36 13.40 0.82
C THR A 45 -11.89 12.35 -0.18
N GLU A 46 -11.09 12.79 -1.15
CA GLU A 46 -10.48 11.92 -2.16
C GLU A 46 -8.97 11.96 -2.01
N HIS A 47 -8.35 10.80 -1.79
CA HIS A 47 -6.91 10.69 -1.61
C HIS A 47 -6.37 9.51 -2.41
N ALA A 48 -5.21 9.72 -3.06
CA ALA A 48 -4.47 8.68 -3.75
C ALA A 48 -3.18 8.29 -2.99
N GLU A 49 -2.63 9.19 -2.19
CA GLU A 49 -1.34 9.03 -1.51
C GLU A 49 -1.54 8.89 0.00
N PHE A 50 -0.88 7.90 0.59
CA PHE A 50 -0.99 7.63 2.02
C PHE A 50 0.37 7.27 2.62
N ARG A 51 0.60 7.75 3.83
CA ARG A 51 1.67 7.27 4.69
C ARG A 51 1.18 6.07 5.49
N VAL A 52 1.95 4.99 5.47
CA VAL A 52 1.68 3.77 6.20
C VAL A 52 2.23 3.87 7.61
N THR A 53 1.37 3.61 8.59
CA THR A 53 1.76 3.42 9.99
C THR A 53 1.35 2.02 10.42
N LYS A 54 2.28 1.20 10.88
CA LYS A 54 1.99 -0.14 11.39
C LYS A 54 1.79 -0.10 12.90
N ARG A 55 0.64 -0.60 13.35
CA ARG A 55 0.38 -0.91 14.77
C ARG A 55 0.21 -2.41 14.93
N GLY A 56 1.32 -3.11 15.16
CA GLY A 56 1.35 -4.58 15.23
C GLY A 56 0.90 -5.20 13.91
N ALA A 57 -0.20 -5.95 13.93
CA ALA A 57 -0.80 -6.54 12.74
C ALA A 57 -1.69 -5.58 11.93
N LYS A 58 -2.01 -4.40 12.46
CA LYS A 58 -2.88 -3.41 11.81
C LYS A 58 -2.04 -2.42 10.99
N ILE A 59 -2.54 -2.09 9.80
CA ILE A 59 -2.02 -1.02 8.96
C ILE A 59 -2.99 0.16 9.06
N GLU A 60 -2.51 1.28 9.56
CA GLU A 60 -3.20 2.57 9.55
C GLU A 60 -2.61 3.43 8.42
N LEU A 61 -3.47 4.19 7.74
CA LEU A 61 -3.06 5.09 6.68
C LEU A 61 -3.32 6.53 7.12
N SER A 62 -2.42 7.44 6.79
CA SER A 62 -2.61 8.87 7.00
C SER A 62 -2.30 9.62 5.71
N THR A 63 -2.82 10.82 5.55
CA THR A 63 -2.37 11.67 4.44
C THR A 63 -0.86 11.97 4.56
N PRO A 64 -0.18 12.33 3.46
CA PRO A 64 1.21 12.79 3.52
C PRO A 64 1.42 13.97 4.50
N ASP A 65 0.41 14.83 4.68
CA ASP A 65 0.42 15.94 5.65
C ASP A 65 0.23 15.48 7.11
N GLY A 66 0.05 14.18 7.36
CA GLY A 66 -0.20 13.61 8.68
C GLY A 66 -1.61 13.86 9.21
N ARG A 67 -2.52 14.40 8.39
CA ARG A 67 -3.91 14.68 8.76
C ARG A 67 -4.79 13.47 8.49
N GLY A 68 -5.67 13.16 9.43
CA GLY A 68 -6.66 12.09 9.31
C GLY A 68 -6.07 10.68 9.44
N ARG A 69 -6.96 9.74 9.77
CA ARG A 69 -6.66 8.30 9.79
C ARG A 69 -7.65 7.61 8.86
N PHE A 70 -7.10 6.96 7.86
CA PHE A 70 -7.83 6.25 6.83
C PHE A 70 -7.58 4.77 6.96
N ARG A 71 -8.61 3.99 6.60
CA ARG A 71 -8.53 2.54 6.57
C ARG A 71 -9.02 2.05 5.23
N ILE A 72 -8.11 1.47 4.45
CA ILE A 72 -8.46 0.79 3.20
C ILE A 72 -8.60 -0.70 3.50
N SER A 73 -9.82 -1.21 3.40
CA SER A 73 -10.08 -2.65 3.51
C SER A 73 -9.36 -3.41 2.40
N ARG A 74 -8.73 -4.54 2.76
CA ARG A 74 -8.01 -5.41 1.82
C ARG A 74 -6.95 -4.65 1.00
N LEU A 75 -6.23 -3.70 1.64
CA LEU A 75 -5.18 -2.91 1.00
C LEU A 75 -4.21 -3.76 0.17
N MET A 76 -3.75 -4.89 0.72
CA MET A 76 -2.82 -5.80 0.04
C MET A 76 -3.37 -6.35 -1.29
N GLU A 77 -4.70 -6.50 -1.42
CA GLU A 77 -5.39 -6.95 -2.63
C GLU A 77 -5.60 -5.84 -3.67
N ARG A 78 -5.43 -4.58 -3.27
CA ARG A 78 -5.54 -3.44 -4.18
C ARG A 78 -4.24 -3.23 -4.95
N ARG A 79 -4.37 -2.70 -6.16
CA ARG A 79 -3.21 -2.19 -6.91
C ARG A 79 -2.75 -0.91 -6.20
N PHE A 80 -1.50 -0.90 -5.73
CA PHE A 80 -0.85 0.26 -5.13
C PHE A 80 0.65 0.13 -5.37
N GLU A 81 1.33 1.26 -5.42
CA GLU A 81 2.77 1.33 -5.57
C GLU A 81 3.36 1.87 -4.26
N VAL A 82 4.44 1.25 -3.78
CA VAL A 82 5.20 1.80 -2.65
C VAL A 82 6.11 2.87 -3.23
N VAL A 83 5.79 4.13 -2.95
CA VAL A 83 6.56 5.27 -3.42
C VAL A 83 7.58 5.59 -2.32
N PRO A 84 8.89 5.62 -2.63
CA PRO A 84 9.86 6.12 -1.66
C PRO A 84 9.47 7.56 -1.28
N PRO A 85 9.60 7.95 0.00
CA PRO A 85 9.20 9.29 0.43
C PRO A 85 9.89 10.31 -0.47
N LYS A 86 9.11 11.19 -1.10
CA LYS A 86 9.63 12.27 -1.95
C LYS A 86 10.60 13.07 -1.09
N ARG A 87 11.90 12.81 -1.26
CA ARG A 87 12.95 13.59 -0.64
C ARG A 87 12.78 14.98 -1.23
N ALA A 88 12.30 15.94 -0.44
CA ALA A 88 12.18 17.31 -0.89
C ALA A 88 13.55 17.71 -1.45
N VAL A 89 13.61 17.98 -2.75
CA VAL A 89 14.82 18.50 -3.37
C VAL A 89 15.06 19.83 -2.68
N ARG A 90 16.11 19.91 -1.86
CA ARG A 90 16.53 21.18 -1.28
C ARG A 90 17.02 22.01 -2.46
N THR A 91 16.16 22.88 -2.98
CA THR A 91 16.57 23.87 -3.97
C THR A 91 17.56 24.79 -3.27
N PHE A 92 18.84 24.58 -3.55
CA PHE A 92 19.90 25.46 -3.07
C PHE A 92 19.81 26.73 -3.93
N PHE A 93 19.36 27.84 -3.35
CA PHE A 93 19.47 29.14 -4.00
C PHE A 93 20.90 29.62 -3.77
N PRO A 94 21.77 29.70 -4.80
CA PRO A 94 23.06 30.36 -4.62
C PRO A 94 22.79 31.84 -4.35
N ALA A 95 23.33 32.35 -3.24
CA ALA A 95 23.39 33.78 -3.00
C ALA A 95 24.37 34.38 -4.02
N THR A 96 23.87 35.26 -4.88
CA THR A 96 24.70 36.02 -5.83
C THR A 96 25.41 37.15 -5.07
N PRO A 97 26.72 37.39 -5.30
CA PRO A 97 27.48 38.48 -4.69
C PRO A 97 27.05 39.87 -5.16
#